data_AF-A0A5C8E813-F1
#
_entry.id   AF-A0A5C8E813-F1
#
_cell.length_a   1.000
_cell.length_b   1.000
_cell.length_c   1.000
_cell.angle_alpha   90.00
_cell.angle_beta   90.00
_cell.angle_gamma   90.00
#
_symmetry.space_group_name_H-M   'P 1'
#
loop_
_entity.id
_entity.type
_entity.pdbx_description
1 polymer ?
#
loop_
_entity_poly.entity_id
_entity_poly.type
_entity_poly.pdbx_seq_one_letter_code
_entity_poly.pdbx_strand_id
1 'polypeptide(L)'
;MLKRIFAIFLVAALAGPAPVRAQDAAAPFDADLQRLAEILGALHYLRGVCGSNEGQKWRSEMQALVDAETPSGERRSRMIASFNRGYNGFQQTYRSCTPAATVAIRRYLEEGSKISRDLTARYAN
;
A
#
# COMPACT_ATOMS: atom_id res chain seq x y z
N MET A 1 -27.44 -52.25 -36.54
CA MET A 1 -26.31 -52.41 -37.49
C MET A 1 -25.95 -51.03 -38.04
N LEU A 2 -24.70 -50.59 -37.85
CA LEU A 2 -23.98 -49.55 -38.63
C LEU A 2 -24.57 -48.11 -38.60
N LYS A 3 -23.83 -47.02 -38.33
CA LYS A 3 -22.41 -46.75 -38.55
C LYS A 3 -22.06 -45.43 -37.83
N ARG A 4 -20.91 -45.40 -37.16
CA ARG A 4 -20.26 -44.22 -36.58
C ARG A 4 -19.91 -43.23 -37.70
N ILE A 5 -20.19 -41.94 -37.52
CA ILE A 5 -19.48 -40.87 -38.24
C ILE A 5 -19.15 -39.75 -37.24
N PHE A 6 -17.85 -39.63 -37.00
CA PHE A 6 -17.18 -38.49 -36.36
C PHE A 6 -17.49 -37.19 -37.13
N ALA A 7 -17.81 -36.12 -36.43
CA ALA A 7 -17.63 -34.76 -36.96
C ALA A 7 -17.25 -33.80 -35.82
N ILE A 8 -16.00 -33.41 -35.88
CA ILE A 8 -15.28 -32.44 -35.06
C ILE A 8 -15.94 -31.06 -35.22
N PHE A 9 -16.28 -30.38 -34.13
CA PHE A 9 -16.58 -28.95 -34.15
C PHE A 9 -15.58 -28.15 -33.30
N LEU A 10 -14.70 -27.52 -34.07
CA LEU A 10 -13.83 -26.35 -33.86
C LEU A 10 -14.07 -25.54 -32.56
N VAL A 11 -13.10 -25.58 -31.63
CA VAL A 11 -12.95 -24.56 -30.58
C VAL A 11 -12.24 -23.37 -31.19
N ALA A 12 -12.98 -22.30 -31.51
CA ALA A 12 -12.42 -21.02 -31.92
C ALA A 12 -11.92 -20.27 -30.68
N ALA A 13 -10.62 -20.41 -30.38
CA ALA A 13 -9.95 -19.60 -29.37
C ALA A 13 -9.75 -18.17 -29.90
N LEU A 14 -10.60 -17.24 -29.45
CA LEU A 14 -10.39 -15.81 -29.61
C LEU A 14 -9.25 -15.36 -28.71
N ALA A 15 -8.01 -15.57 -29.16
CA ALA A 15 -6.83 -14.93 -28.58
C ALA A 15 -6.75 -13.47 -29.09
N GLY A 16 -7.60 -12.61 -28.54
CA GLY A 16 -7.45 -11.16 -28.70
C GLY A 16 -6.17 -10.69 -27.99
N PRO A 17 -5.46 -9.67 -28.51
CA PRO A 17 -4.30 -9.12 -27.83
C PRO A 17 -4.76 -8.54 -26.47
N ALA A 18 -4.30 -9.16 -25.38
CA ALA A 18 -4.47 -8.58 -24.07
C ALA A 18 -3.79 -7.21 -24.05
N PRO A 19 -4.44 -6.15 -23.54
CA PRO A 19 -3.80 -4.86 -23.42
C PRO A 19 -2.62 -5.01 -22.45
N VAL A 20 -1.39 -4.96 -22.99
CA VAL A 20 -0.18 -4.77 -22.21
C VAL A 20 -0.30 -3.39 -21.60
N ARG A 21 -0.72 -3.34 -20.33
CA ARG A 21 -0.60 -2.13 -19.53
C ARG A 21 0.89 -1.89 -19.35
N ALA A 22 1.39 -0.79 -19.92
CA ALA A 22 2.71 -0.30 -19.58
C ALA A 22 2.75 -0.15 -18.05
N GLN A 23 3.55 -0.98 -17.39
CA GLN A 23 3.88 -0.73 -16.00
C GLN A 23 4.67 0.57 -16.01
N ASP A 24 4.13 1.62 -15.41
CA ASP A 24 4.92 2.81 -15.10
C ASP A 24 6.19 2.32 -14.42
N ALA A 25 7.33 2.55 -15.05
CA ALA A 25 8.62 2.13 -14.51
C ALA A 25 8.71 2.67 -13.08
N ALA A 26 9.01 1.79 -12.12
CA ALA A 26 9.01 2.17 -10.72
C ALA A 26 9.92 3.38 -10.50
N ALA A 27 9.36 4.46 -9.95
CA ALA A 27 10.15 5.64 -9.65
C ALA A 27 11.20 5.27 -8.58
N PRO A 28 12.40 5.87 -8.60
CA PRO A 28 13.44 5.55 -7.61
C PRO A 28 12.99 5.68 -6.15
N PHE A 29 11.97 6.50 -5.89
CA PHE A 29 11.41 6.78 -4.57
C PHE A 29 10.12 6.00 -4.25
N ASP A 30 9.64 5.12 -5.12
CA ASP A 30 8.41 4.36 -4.88
C ASP A 30 8.49 3.43 -3.67
N ALA A 31 9.69 2.95 -3.34
CA ALA A 31 9.92 2.15 -2.14
C ALA A 31 9.77 2.99 -0.86
N ASP A 32 10.27 4.22 -0.87
CA ASP A 32 10.17 5.15 0.25
C ASP A 32 8.71 5.61 0.46
N LEU A 33 7.96 5.87 -0.61
CA LEU A 33 6.53 6.16 -0.53
C LEU A 33 5.72 4.99 0.04
N GLN A 34 6.03 3.76 -0.38
CA GLN A 34 5.40 2.56 0.17
C GLN A 34 5.74 2.37 1.64
N ARG A 35 7.00 2.61 2.04
CA ARG A 35 7.40 2.53 3.44
C ARG A 35 6.70 3.59 4.27
N LEU A 36 6.65 4.85 3.80
CA LEU A 36 5.94 5.92 4.48
C LEU A 36 4.45 5.59 4.65
N ALA A 37 3.79 5.05 3.61
CA ALA A 37 2.40 4.60 3.70
C ALA A 37 2.20 3.50 4.77
N GLU A 38 3.10 2.52 4.85
CA GLU A 38 3.08 1.48 5.89
C GLU A 38 3.21 2.06 7.30
N ILE A 39 4.12 3.02 7.48
CA ILE A 39 4.32 3.73 8.74
C ILE A 39 3.05 4.48 9.15
N LEU A 40 2.41 5.18 8.22
CA LEU A 40 1.15 5.89 8.49
C LEU A 40 0.04 4.93 8.91
N GLY A 41 -0.05 3.74 8.31
CA GLY A 41 -0.98 2.69 8.72
C GLY A 41 -0.71 2.15 10.13
N ALA A 42 0.57 1.88 10.43
CA ALA A 42 1.00 1.45 11.76
C ALA A 42 0.67 2.49 12.84
N LEU A 43 0.98 3.76 12.59
CA LEU A 43 0.66 4.88 13.48
C LEU A 43 -0.84 5.04 13.66
N HIS A 44 -1.62 4.93 12.57
CA HIS A 44 -3.07 5.00 12.64
C HIS A 44 -3.66 3.99 13.62
N TYR A 45 -3.15 2.75 13.64
CA TYR A 45 -3.58 1.74 14.60
C TYR A 45 -3.06 2.02 16.01
N LEU A 46 -1.73 2.08 16.17
CA LEU A 46 -1.07 2.12 17.47
C LEU A 46 -1.45 3.37 18.28
N ARG A 47 -1.58 4.53 17.64
CA ARG A 47 -1.96 5.79 18.29
C ARG A 47 -3.41 5.81 18.76
N GLY A 48 -4.28 5.07 18.07
CA GLY A 48 -5.66 4.82 18.49
C GLY A 48 -5.72 3.94 19.74
N VAL A 49 -4.98 2.83 19.76
CA VAL A 49 -4.90 1.92 20.92
C VAL A 49 -4.26 2.60 22.15
N CYS A 50 -3.27 3.47 21.93
CA CYS A 50 -2.59 4.20 23.00
C CYS A 50 -3.26 5.52 23.43
N GLY A 51 -4.50 5.79 22.98
CA GLY A 51 -5.33 6.85 23.56
C GLY A 51 -4.86 8.28 23.30
N SER A 52 -4.16 8.52 22.19
CA SER A 52 -3.61 9.84 21.88
C SER A 52 -4.64 10.90 21.43
N ASN A 53 -5.90 10.50 21.26
CA ASN A 53 -7.01 11.34 20.80
C ASN A 53 -6.72 12.14 19.51
N GLU A 54 -6.00 11.53 18.56
CA GLU A 54 -5.63 12.17 17.29
C GLU A 54 -6.65 12.00 16.16
N GLY A 55 -7.76 11.29 16.41
CA GLY A 55 -8.82 11.06 15.43
C GLY A 55 -8.29 10.47 14.12
N GLN A 56 -8.56 11.17 13.00
CA GLN A 56 -8.22 10.70 11.65
C GLN A 56 -6.85 11.17 11.14
N LYS A 57 -6.04 11.85 11.97
CA LYS A 57 -4.75 12.45 11.59
C LYS A 57 -3.93 11.59 10.61
N TRP A 58 -3.56 10.37 11.01
CA TRP A 58 -2.71 9.50 10.19
C TRP A 58 -3.36 9.00 8.91
N ARG A 59 -4.70 8.86 8.88
CA ARG A 59 -5.44 8.56 7.65
C ARG A 59 -5.46 9.78 6.72
N SER A 60 -5.60 10.99 7.27
CA SER A 60 -5.50 12.23 6.51
C SER A 60 -4.11 12.45 5.94
N GLU A 61 -3.04 12.15 6.68
CA GLU A 61 -1.66 12.18 6.16
C GLU A 61 -1.47 11.18 5.01
N MET A 62 -2.04 9.98 5.12
CA MET A 62 -1.99 8.99 4.03
C MET A 62 -2.75 9.49 2.79
N GLN A 63 -3.88 10.15 2.99
CA GLN A 63 -4.65 10.75 1.90
C GLN A 63 -3.84 11.88 1.23
N ALA A 64 -3.23 12.77 2.02
CA ALA A 64 -2.37 13.84 1.51
C ALA A 64 -1.17 13.28 0.71
N LEU A 65 -0.56 12.18 1.17
CA LEU A 65 0.51 11.52 0.43
C LEU A 65 0.04 10.99 -0.93
N VAL A 66 -1.12 10.34 -0.98
CA VAL A 66 -1.70 9.84 -2.25
C VAL A 66 -2.09 11.01 -3.16
N ASP A 67 -2.64 12.08 -2.61
CA ASP A 67 -3.05 13.24 -3.40
C ASP A 67 -1.85 13.99 -3.97
N ALA A 68 -0.75 14.11 -3.22
CA ALA A 68 0.48 14.74 -3.69
C ALA A 68 1.15 13.96 -4.83
N GLU A 69 1.18 12.63 -4.71
CA GLU A 69 1.83 11.75 -5.70
C GLU A 69 0.95 11.45 -6.91
N THR A 70 -0.36 11.68 -6.81
CA THR A 70 -1.38 11.34 -7.81
C THR A 70 -1.18 9.96 -8.46
N PRO A 71 -0.88 8.89 -7.69
CA PRO A 71 -0.53 7.60 -8.27
C PRO A 71 -1.76 6.97 -8.93
N SER A 72 -1.52 6.21 -10.01
CA SER A 72 -2.59 5.50 -10.72
C SER A 72 -2.36 3.99 -10.69
N GLY A 73 -3.41 3.23 -11.03
CA GLY A 73 -3.36 1.77 -11.22
C GLY A 73 -2.65 0.99 -10.10
N GLU A 74 -1.60 0.26 -10.48
CA GLU A 74 -0.86 -0.61 -9.58
C GLU A 74 -0.05 0.19 -8.55
N ARG A 75 0.53 1.34 -8.94
CA ARG A 75 1.31 2.21 -8.04
C ARG A 75 0.46 2.67 -6.85
N ARG A 76 -0.78 3.10 -7.12
CA ARG A 76 -1.75 3.46 -6.08
C ARG A 76 -2.11 2.26 -5.20
N SER A 77 -2.36 1.11 -5.82
CA SER A 77 -2.72 -0.12 -5.13
C SER A 77 -1.62 -0.58 -4.15
N ARG A 78 -0.34 -0.47 -4.55
CA ARG A 78 0.79 -0.78 -3.68
C ARG A 78 0.87 0.13 -2.46
N MET A 79 0.68 1.44 -2.62
CA MET A 79 0.65 2.38 -1.49
C MET A 79 -0.47 2.06 -0.49
N ILE A 80 -1.68 1.79 -0.99
CA ILE A 80 -2.82 1.40 -0.13
C ILE A 80 -2.56 0.07 0.57
N ALA A 81 -2.02 -0.91 -0.15
CA ALA A 81 -1.65 -2.19 0.43
C ALA A 81 -0.61 -2.01 1.54
N SER A 82 0.38 -1.15 1.36
CA SER A 82 1.38 -0.82 2.40
C SER A 82 0.74 -0.25 3.66
N PHE A 83 -0.15 0.74 3.53
CA PHE A 83 -0.89 1.28 4.67
C PHE A 83 -1.66 0.18 5.41
N ASN A 84 -2.40 -0.65 4.67
CA ASN A 84 -3.17 -1.73 5.26
C ASN A 84 -2.29 -2.78 5.94
N ARG A 85 -1.10 -3.08 5.39
CA ARG A 85 -0.13 -3.99 6.04
C ARG A 85 0.33 -3.45 7.39
N GLY A 86 0.70 -2.17 7.45
CA GLY A 86 1.11 -1.53 8.71
C GLY A 86 0.01 -1.54 9.77
N TYR A 87 -1.22 -1.22 9.37
CA TYR A 87 -2.39 -1.25 10.26
C TYR A 87 -2.68 -2.67 10.77
N ASN A 88 -2.84 -3.63 9.84
CA ASN A 88 -3.22 -5.01 10.16
C ASN A 88 -2.14 -5.75 10.95
N GLY A 89 -0.85 -5.43 10.73
CA GLY A 89 0.26 -6.05 11.44
C GLY A 89 0.19 -5.80 12.95
N PHE A 90 -0.13 -4.57 13.35
CA PHE A 90 -0.30 -4.23 14.77
C PHE A 90 -1.67 -4.59 15.32
N GLN A 91 -2.71 -4.60 14.48
CA GLN A 91 -4.05 -5.05 14.87
C GLN A 91 -4.09 -6.48 15.39
N GLN A 92 -3.26 -7.35 14.81
CA GLN A 92 -3.16 -8.74 15.24
C GLN A 92 -2.51 -8.88 16.63
N THR A 93 -1.62 -7.96 16.99
CA THR A 93 -0.73 -8.13 18.16
C THR A 93 -1.13 -7.29 19.38
N TYR A 94 -1.62 -6.06 19.18
CA TYR A 94 -1.91 -5.14 20.29
C TYR A 94 -3.40 -4.88 20.43
N ARG A 95 -3.98 -5.20 21.58
CA ARG A 95 -5.38 -4.85 21.94
C ARG A 95 -5.47 -3.76 23.00
N SER A 96 -4.38 -3.50 23.70
CA SER A 96 -4.20 -2.43 24.67
C SER A 96 -2.84 -1.79 24.47
N CYS A 97 -2.66 -0.59 25.02
CA CYS A 97 -1.36 0.07 24.96
C CYS A 97 -0.35 -0.66 25.86
N THR A 98 0.81 -0.98 25.31
CA THR A 98 1.92 -1.62 26.03
C THR A 98 3.18 -0.75 25.92
N PRO A 99 4.17 -0.90 26.81
CA PRO A 99 5.45 -0.21 26.64
C PRO A 99 6.08 -0.45 25.27
N ALA A 100 5.99 -1.67 24.74
CA ALA A 100 6.49 -2.02 23.41
C ALA A 100 5.76 -1.25 22.29
N ALA A 101 4.44 -1.10 22.39
CA ALA A 101 3.66 -0.30 21.44
C ALA A 101 4.11 1.18 21.45
N THR A 102 4.37 1.76 22.63
CA THR A 102 4.89 3.12 22.76
C THR A 102 6.28 3.28 22.13
N VAL A 103 7.16 2.27 22.30
CA VAL A 103 8.47 2.27 21.61
C VAL A 103 8.29 2.21 20.09
N ALA A 104 7.41 1.35 19.60
CA ALA A 104 7.13 1.22 18.17
C ALA A 104 6.62 2.55 17.59
N ILE A 105 5.67 3.21 18.25
CA ILE A 105 5.16 4.55 17.86
C ILE A 105 6.31 5.53 17.68
N ARG A 106 7.18 5.68 18.68
CA ARG A 106 8.29 6.65 18.62
C ARG A 106 9.23 6.36 17.45
N ARG A 107 9.62 5.09 17.26
CA ARG A 107 10.49 4.69 16.15
C ARG A 107 9.86 4.98 14.79
N TYR A 108 8.56 4.72 14.64
CA TYR A 108 7.84 5.00 13.41
C TYR A 108 7.68 6.49 13.13
N LEU A 109 7.50 7.32 14.16
CA LEU A 109 7.52 8.78 14.01
C LEU A 109 8.89 9.26 13.53
N GLU A 110 9.97 8.77 14.14
CA GLU A 110 11.34 9.12 13.75
C GLU A 110 11.64 8.70 12.30
N GLU A 111 11.30 7.47 11.95
CA GLU A 111 11.53 6.92 10.62
C GLU A 111 10.69 7.63 9.54
N GLY A 112 9.38 7.80 9.77
CA GLY A 112 8.51 8.48 8.82
C GLY A 112 8.94 9.93 8.59
N SER A 113 9.35 10.62 9.66
CA SER A 113 9.88 11.98 9.59
C SER A 113 11.18 12.06 8.77
N LYS A 114 12.06 11.06 8.90
CA LYS A 114 13.28 10.96 8.09
C LYS A 114 12.95 10.73 6.62
N ILE A 115 12.06 9.78 6.30
CA ILE A 115 11.67 9.47 4.91
C ILE A 115 11.05 10.70 4.24
N SER A 116 10.11 11.41 4.86
CA SER A 116 9.52 12.63 4.29
C SER A 116 10.57 13.71 3.98
N ARG A 117 11.55 13.92 4.87
CA ARG A 117 12.64 14.86 4.62
C ARG A 117 13.54 14.42 3.48
N ASP A 118 13.93 13.16 3.45
CA ASP A 118 14.81 12.61 2.41
C ASP A 118 14.15 12.66 1.03
N LEU A 119 12.84 12.36 0.95
CA LEU A 119 12.06 12.47 -0.29
C LEU A 119 12.05 13.90 -0.81
N THR A 120 11.74 14.87 0.05
CA THR A 120 11.71 16.29 -0.32
C THR A 120 13.09 16.77 -0.76
N ALA A 121 14.13 16.44 0.01
CA ALA A 121 15.50 16.89 -0.27
C ALA A 121 16.08 16.34 -1.59
N ARG A 122 15.58 15.19 -2.05
CA ARG A 122 16.12 14.51 -3.24
C ARG A 122 15.26 14.69 -4.49
N TYR A 123 13.95 14.90 -4.35
CA TYR A 123 13.00 14.78 -5.45
C TYR A 123 12.01 15.95 -5.58
N ALA A 124 11.96 16.91 -4.64
CA ALA A 124 11.16 18.11 -4.82
C ALA A 124 11.92 19.13 -5.69
N ASN A 125 11.78 19.00 -7.02
CA ASN A 125 12.20 20.00 -8.00
C ASN A 125 10.98 20.63 -8.66
#